data_AF-A0A928G9H9-F1
#
_entry.id   AF-A0A928G9H9-F1
#
_cell.length_a   1.000
_cell.length_b   1.000
_cell.length_c   1.000
_cell.angle_alpha   90.00
_cell.angle_beta   90.00
_cell.angle_gamma   90.00
#
_symmetry.space_group_name_H-M   'P 1'
#
loop_
_entity.id
_entity.type
_entity.pdbx_description
1 polymer ?
#
loop_
_entity_poly.entity_id
_entity_poly.type
_entity_poly.pdbx_seq_one_letter_code
_entity_poly.pdbx_strand_id
1 'polypeptide(L)'
;MEETVNDYKIVSDEVVDGVRYVTATPSAKVCSKQIDIEIKDGIIQKVVYTRGCEGNAKGIGALIKDMSVEEAIKRLDGITCGKRGTSCPDQLARILKAL
;
A
#
# COMPACT_ATOMS: atom_id res chain seq x y z
N MET A 1 3.26 -13.24 -23.32
CA MET A 1 2.57 -14.27 -22.52
C MET A 1 3.27 -14.27 -21.17
N GLU A 2 2.75 -13.77 -20.06
CA GLU A 2 1.47 -13.16 -19.68
C GLU A 2 1.74 -11.72 -19.25
N GLU A 3 0.85 -10.78 -19.59
CA GLU A 3 0.77 -9.52 -18.87
C GLU A 3 0.48 -9.88 -17.41
N THR A 4 1.39 -9.53 -16.50
CA THR A 4 1.14 -9.68 -15.07
C THR A 4 -0.06 -8.80 -14.74
N VAL A 5 -1.26 -9.39 -14.70
CA VAL A 5 -2.42 -8.76 -14.08
C VAL A 5 -1.99 -8.54 -12.64
N ASN A 6 -1.67 -7.29 -12.31
CA ASN A 6 -1.32 -6.89 -10.96
C ASN A 6 -2.36 -7.49 -10.01
N ASP A 7 -1.92 -8.22 -8.98
CA ASP A 7 -2.83 -8.95 -8.10
C ASP A 7 -3.52 -8.05 -7.07
N TYR A 8 -3.38 -6.73 -7.21
CA TYR A 8 -4.15 -5.71 -6.52
C TYR A 8 -5.09 -4.98 -7.50
N LYS A 9 -6.07 -4.27 -6.96
CA LYS A 9 -6.98 -3.41 -7.73
C LYS A 9 -7.07 -2.04 -7.08
N ILE A 10 -6.81 -0.98 -7.84
CA ILE A 10 -7.16 0.38 -7.44
C ILE A 10 -8.68 0.52 -7.58
N VAL A 11 -9.35 0.85 -6.47
CA VAL A 11 -10.81 1.00 -6.37
C VAL A 11 -11.20 2.45 -6.62
N SER A 12 -10.45 3.40 -6.05
CA SER A 12 -10.59 4.82 -6.31
C SER A 12 -9.22 5.50 -6.25
N ASP A 13 -9.10 6.59 -7.01
CA ASP A 13 -7.92 7.45 -7.07
C ASP A 13 -8.38 8.86 -7.38
N GLU A 14 -8.44 9.70 -6.35
CA GLU A 14 -9.04 11.04 -6.42
C GLU A 14 -8.05 12.07 -5.88
N VAL A 15 -8.00 13.25 -6.50
CA VAL A 15 -7.20 14.37 -6.00
C VAL A 15 -8.14 15.49 -5.56
N VAL A 16 -8.07 15.85 -4.27
CA VAL A 16 -8.87 16.93 -3.68
C VAL A 16 -7.91 17.87 -2.94
N ASP A 17 -7.95 19.16 -3.29
CA ASP A 17 -7.10 20.21 -2.69
C ASP A 17 -5.59 19.86 -2.61
N GLY A 18 -5.09 19.21 -3.66
CA GLY A 18 -3.68 18.78 -3.76
C GLY A 18 -3.33 17.53 -2.97
N VAL A 19 -4.30 16.87 -2.35
CA VAL A 19 -4.12 15.57 -1.67
C VAL A 19 -4.72 14.47 -2.55
N ARG A 20 -3.91 13.46 -2.88
CA ARG A 20 -4.34 12.25 -3.60
C ARG A 20 -4.79 11.20 -2.59
N TYR A 21 -6.02 10.74 -2.74
CA TYR A 21 -6.67 9.71 -1.95
C TYR A 21 -6.83 8.46 -2.80
N VAL A 22 -6.20 7.37 -2.37
CA VAL A 22 -6.23 6.10 -3.10
C VAL A 22 -6.82 5.03 -2.20
N THR A 23 -7.84 4.34 -2.70
CA THR A 23 -8.35 3.11 -2.10
C THR A 23 -7.99 1.94 -3.00
N ALA A 24 -7.38 0.89 -2.46
CA ALA A 24 -7.02 -0.30 -3.21
C ALA A 24 -7.36 -1.59 -2.48
N THR A 25 -7.76 -2.61 -3.22
CA THR A 25 -7.87 -3.99 -2.74
C THR A 25 -6.54 -4.70 -3.03
N PRO A 26 -5.79 -5.16 -2.02
CA PRO A 26 -4.54 -5.89 -2.23
C PRO A 26 -4.82 -7.35 -2.62
N SER A 27 -3.76 -8.08 -2.99
CA SER A 27 -3.79 -9.51 -3.28
C SER A 27 -4.61 -10.33 -2.29
N ALA A 28 -5.42 -11.25 -2.82
CA ALA A 28 -6.14 -12.23 -2.00
C ALA A 28 -5.21 -13.10 -1.13
N LYS A 29 -3.90 -13.13 -1.46
CA LYS A 29 -2.86 -13.83 -0.68
C LYS A 29 -2.55 -13.14 0.66
N VAL A 30 -2.86 -11.86 0.84
CA VAL A 30 -2.56 -11.13 2.09
C VAL A 30 -3.75 -11.08 3.04
N CYS A 31 -3.48 -10.70 4.29
CA CYS A 31 -4.51 -10.64 5.34
C CYS A 31 -5.42 -9.41 5.23
N SER A 32 -4.86 -8.29 4.75
CA SER A 32 -5.62 -7.06 4.51
C SER A 32 -6.63 -7.25 3.37
N LYS A 33 -7.75 -6.52 3.43
CA LYS A 33 -8.78 -6.49 2.39
C LYS A 33 -8.88 -5.14 1.70
N GLN A 34 -8.31 -4.09 2.29
CA GLN A 34 -8.27 -2.76 1.69
C GLN A 34 -7.06 -2.02 2.24
N ILE A 35 -6.47 -1.16 1.40
CA ILE A 35 -5.42 -0.23 1.78
C ILE A 35 -5.87 1.15 1.31
N ASP A 36 -6.01 2.06 2.25
CA ASP A 36 -6.35 3.46 2.02
C ASP A 36 -5.07 4.29 2.21
N ILE A 37 -4.76 5.13 1.22
CA ILE A 37 -3.50 5.89 1.15
C ILE A 37 -3.83 7.35 0.90
N GLU A 38 -3.22 8.23 1.69
CA GLU A 38 -3.28 9.69 1.50
C GLU A 38 -1.87 10.18 1.16
N ILE A 39 -1.72 10.84 0.02
CA ILE A 39 -0.43 11.36 -0.48
C ILE A 39 -0.59 12.84 -0.79
N LYS A 40 0.37 13.65 -0.33
CA LYS A 40 0.44 15.08 -0.65
C LYS A 40 1.87 15.41 -1.07
N ASP A 41 2.04 16.02 -2.24
CA ASP A 41 3.36 16.42 -2.77
C ASP A 41 4.40 15.29 -2.77
N GLY A 42 3.97 14.05 -3.08
CA GLY A 42 4.83 12.85 -3.07
C GLY A 42 5.17 12.30 -1.67
N ILE A 43 4.59 12.87 -0.61
CA ILE A 43 4.76 12.46 0.78
C ILE A 43 3.52 11.73 1.30
N ILE A 44 3.72 10.57 1.91
CA ILE A 44 2.66 9.78 2.53
C ILE A 44 2.17 10.50 3.79
N GLN A 45 0.91 10.94 3.78
CA GLN A 45 0.26 11.55 4.94
C GLN A 45 -0.33 10.49 5.86
N LYS A 46 -0.84 9.39 5.27
CA LYS A 46 -1.53 8.33 6.01
C LYS A 46 -1.65 7.06 5.19
N VAL A 47 -1.55 5.93 5.89
CA VAL A 47 -1.94 4.61 5.37
C VAL A 47 -2.80 3.90 6.40
N VAL A 48 -3.93 3.36 5.96
CA VAL A 48 -4.83 2.53 6.77
C VAL A 48 -5.04 1.19 6.08
N TYR A 49 -4.90 0.11 6.85
CA TYR A 49 -5.25 -1.22 6.39
C TYR A 49 -6.59 -1.63 7.00
N THR A 50 -7.51 -2.12 6.17
CA THR A 50 -8.70 -2.80 6.66
C THR A 50 -8.42 -4.30 6.78
N ARG A 51 -8.57 -4.83 8.00
CA ARG A 51 -8.26 -6.22 8.40
C ARG A 51 -6.75 -6.53 8.38
N GLY A 52 -6.35 -7.53 9.16
CA GLY A 52 -4.96 -7.96 9.30
C GLY A 52 -4.51 -7.93 10.75
N CYS A 53 -3.20 -7.98 10.98
CA CYS A 53 -2.63 -7.77 12.31
C CYS A 53 -2.76 -6.28 12.67
N GLU A 54 -3.65 -5.94 13.59
CA GLU A 54 -3.97 -4.55 13.94
C GLU A 54 -2.75 -3.77 14.40
N GLY A 55 -1.93 -4.34 15.29
CA GLY A 55 -0.72 -3.70 15.81
C GLY A 55 0.31 -3.42 14.70
N ASN A 56 0.60 -4.40 13.86
CA ASN A 56 1.55 -4.21 12.75
C ASN A 56 1.01 -3.27 11.67
N ALA A 57 -0.28 -3.33 11.34
CA ALA A 57 -0.90 -2.42 10.38
C ALA A 57 -0.79 -0.96 10.83
N LYS A 58 -1.14 -0.68 12.09
CA LYS A 58 -0.97 0.64 12.71
C LYS A 58 0.50 1.04 12.78
N GLY A 59 1.39 0.10 13.13
CA GLY A 59 2.83 0.32 13.19
C GLY A 59 3.42 0.72 11.83
N ILE A 60 3.11 -0.01 10.75
CA ILE A 60 3.57 0.34 9.39
C ILE A 60 3.07 1.73 9.00
N GLY A 61 1.79 2.02 9.18
CA GLY A 61 1.22 3.34 8.85
C GLY A 61 1.89 4.48 9.63
N ALA A 62 2.24 4.27 10.90
CA ALA A 62 2.97 5.25 11.69
C ALA A 62 4.44 5.42 11.25
N LEU A 63 5.12 4.32 10.90
CA LEU A 63 6.54 4.33 10.50
C LEU A 63 6.81 5.01 9.16
N ILE A 64 5.83 5.00 8.25
CA ILE A 64 5.95 5.58 6.90
C ILE A 64 5.23 6.93 6.76
N LYS A 65 4.57 7.41 7.81
CA LYS A 65 4.00 8.76 7.81
C LYS A 65 5.12 9.79 7.62
N ASP A 66 4.84 10.82 6.82
CA ASP A 66 5.77 11.90 6.43
C ASP A 66 7.00 11.42 5.63
N MET A 67 6.96 10.17 5.13
CA MET A 67 7.97 9.60 4.25
C MET A 67 7.63 9.87 2.78
N SER A 68 8.65 10.03 1.93
CA SER A 68 8.41 10.04 0.48
C SER A 68 7.92 8.68 0.00
N VAL A 69 7.08 8.69 -1.04
CA VAL A 69 6.59 7.46 -1.68
C VAL A 69 7.75 6.57 -2.12
N GLU A 70 8.81 7.14 -2.68
CA GLU A 70 9.99 6.41 -3.14
C GLU A 70 10.72 5.65 -2.01
N GLU A 71 10.93 6.31 -0.86
CA GLU A 71 11.59 5.67 0.28
C GLU A 71 10.71 4.60 0.91
N ALA A 72 9.39 4.82 0.96
CA ALA A 72 8.45 3.80 1.42
C ALA A 72 8.46 2.56 0.50
N ILE A 73 8.45 2.75 -0.83
CA ILE A 73 8.58 1.66 -1.79
C ILE A 73 9.88 0.89 -1.52
N LYS A 74 11.02 1.59 -1.44
CA LYS A 74 12.33 0.98 -1.22
C LYS A 74 12.40 0.14 0.05
N ARG A 75 11.75 0.56 1.13
CA ARG A 75 11.73 -0.16 2.42
C ARG A 75 10.81 -1.36 2.43
N LEU A 76 9.70 -1.30 1.70
CA LEU A 76 8.59 -2.26 1.85
C LEU A 76 8.51 -3.29 0.73
N ASP A 77 9.06 -2.97 -0.45
CA ASP A 77 9.04 -3.83 -1.63
C ASP A 77 9.76 -5.16 -1.38
N GLY A 78 9.14 -6.25 -1.79
CA GLY A 78 9.69 -7.60 -1.66
C GLY A 78 9.59 -8.23 -0.26
N ILE A 79 9.05 -7.52 0.76
CA ILE A 79 8.80 -8.14 2.06
C ILE A 79 7.71 -9.21 1.91
N THR A 80 8.02 -10.48 2.18
CA THR A 80 7.04 -11.57 2.03
C THR A 80 6.53 -12.10 3.38
N CYS A 81 5.29 -12.60 3.41
CA CYS A 81 4.71 -13.24 4.59
C CYS A 81 4.80 -14.76 4.44
N GLY A 82 5.88 -15.34 4.95
CA GLY A 82 6.15 -16.77 4.83
C GLY A 82 6.15 -17.23 3.36
N LYS A 83 5.42 -18.32 3.05
CA LYS A 83 5.35 -18.89 1.70
C LYS A 83 4.34 -18.18 0.76
N ARG A 84 3.75 -17.05 1.17
CA ARG A 84 2.70 -16.37 0.38
C ARG A 84 3.24 -15.61 -0.85
N GLY A 85 4.56 -15.39 -0.92
CA GLY A 85 5.20 -14.68 -2.04
C GLY A 85 4.88 -13.17 -2.12
N THR A 86 4.20 -12.62 -1.11
CA THR A 86 3.89 -11.20 -0.94
C THR A 86 3.46 -10.96 0.53
N SER A 87 3.23 -9.72 0.93
CA SER A 87 2.73 -9.33 2.24
C SER A 87 1.95 -8.01 2.19
N CYS A 88 1.31 -7.60 3.29
CA CYS A 88 0.64 -6.30 3.36
C CYS A 88 1.57 -5.11 3.04
N PRO A 89 2.80 -4.99 3.59
CA PRO A 89 3.72 -3.93 3.20
C PRO A 89 4.19 -4.03 1.75
N ASP A 90 4.46 -5.24 1.24
CA ASP A 90 4.84 -5.42 -0.17
C ASP A 90 3.70 -5.02 -1.13
N GLN A 91 2.45 -5.39 -0.82
CA GLN A 91 1.30 -4.95 -1.61
C GLN A 91 1.13 -3.42 -1.59
N LEU A 92 1.40 -2.76 -0.46
CA LEU A 92 1.44 -1.30 -0.41
C LEU A 92 2.51 -0.75 -1.36
N ALA A 93 3.74 -1.28 -1.34
CA ALA A 93 4.79 -0.84 -2.26
C ALA A 93 4.41 -1.02 -3.74
N ARG A 94 3.79 -2.16 -4.08
CA ARG A 94 3.34 -2.46 -5.44
C ARG A 94 2.21 -1.56 -5.92
N ILE A 95 1.30 -1.17 -5.02
CA ILE A 95 0.26 -0.17 -5.29
C ILE A 95 0.90 1.20 -5.52
N LEU A 96 1.78 1.64 -4.61
CA LEU A 96 2.48 2.93 -4.72
C LEU A 96 3.28 3.08 -6.02
N LYS A 97 3.89 2.00 -6.53
CA LYS A 97 4.60 2.01 -7.83
C LYS A 97 3.71 2.27 -9.05
N ALA A 98 2.40 2.07 -8.92
CA ALA A 98 1.44 2.25 -10.01
C ALA A 98 0.63 3.54 -9.92
N LEU A 99 0.90 4.36 -8.89
CA LEU A 99 0.33 5.70 -8.74
C LEU A 99 1.17 6.73 -9.49
#